data_AF-A5K1L1-F1
#
_entry.id   AF-A5K1L1-F1
#
_cell.length_a   1.000
_cell.length_b   1.000
_cell.length_c   1.000
_cell.angle_alpha   90.00
_cell.angle_beta   90.00
_cell.angle_gamma   90.00
#
_symmetry.space_group_name_H-M   'P 1'
#
loop_
_entity.id
_entity.type
_entity.pdbx_description
1 polymer ?
#
loop_
_entity_poly.entity_id
_entity_poly.type
_entity_poly.pdbx_seq_one_letter_code
_entity_poly.pdbx_strand_id
1 'polypeptide(L)'
;MEKDPKYKDLPSQIYYDKLNEDIIEEEDDEHEENEESQENVYWEAIEGSYEQTPWVRDVFFKLERNLTEINESRGEDSLSKKHCYDLNYWLYEQVYENLNNNENDENFFKIIDGLQNAWTNINNDKFPNADNICHPDKTLVDMKYLKDVKHLFDFIEDFSTIKTAAIKDTNNACQKYIDYLKLKVPLYYEWNDVCTMEEENICTKYIDDYPKYNPKNVLENLSVVSLALASIFNDCYQNIINLFTEAEKIEPRTVLKHRDITGPSESNVVKIGGRALAEAISDTSQSGNMLIGINALATSLFSVVKRFNSYVFSLVAPVGLSLLGLLLFLYVLYKFTPIGKSISRTHKRVKNKFVRNKRDDFDDDEDDDDDDSDNSSDLKSSSSMESLLNNYNNVKKGDDKWFLDRDMVYNLSFENEEAHFVNGEFVGEFSAWLKGSNVR
;
A
#
# COMPACT_ATOMS: atom_id res chain seq x y z
N MET A 1 -14.75 13.34 8.81
CA MET A 1 -13.55 13.11 7.93
C MET A 1 -13.99 12.63 6.54
N GLU A 2 -13.43 13.12 5.41
CA GLU A 2 -13.82 12.61 4.08
C GLU A 2 -13.35 11.15 3.93
N LYS A 3 -14.29 10.21 3.85
CA LYS A 3 -14.02 8.78 3.75
C LYS A 3 -13.50 8.47 2.35
N ASP A 4 -12.23 8.10 2.24
CA ASP A 4 -11.69 7.60 0.98
C ASP A 4 -12.11 6.12 0.83
N PRO A 5 -12.97 5.78 -0.15
CA PRO A 5 -13.44 4.40 -0.35
C PRO A 5 -12.32 3.41 -0.63
N LYS A 6 -11.12 3.88 -0.98
CA LYS A 6 -9.90 3.08 -1.16
C LYS A 6 -9.44 2.38 0.13
N TYR A 7 -9.78 2.94 1.30
CA TYR A 7 -9.31 2.48 2.60
C TYR A 7 -10.42 1.92 3.50
N LYS A 8 -11.63 1.72 2.96
CA LYS A 8 -12.78 1.21 3.72
C LYS A 8 -12.57 -0.18 4.34
N ASP A 9 -11.59 -0.94 3.84
CA ASP A 9 -11.23 -2.26 4.35
C ASP A 9 -10.19 -2.22 5.47
N LEU A 10 -9.69 -1.03 5.82
CA LEU A 10 -8.76 -0.87 6.93
C LEU A 10 -9.50 -0.96 8.28
N PRO A 11 -8.92 -1.66 9.28
CA PRO A 11 -9.58 -1.87 10.58
C PRO A 11 -10.05 -0.57 11.24
N SER A 12 -9.27 0.51 11.18
CA SER A 12 -9.65 1.78 11.79
C SER A 12 -10.89 2.41 11.14
N GLN A 13 -11.08 2.21 9.83
CA GLN A 13 -12.27 2.70 9.12
C GLN A 13 -13.49 1.86 9.46
N ILE A 14 -13.34 0.53 9.46
CA ILE A 14 -14.40 -0.41 9.82
C ILE A 14 -14.90 -0.12 11.24
N TYR A 15 -13.97 0.02 12.18
CA TYR A 15 -14.30 0.32 13.58
C TYR A 15 -15.05 1.65 13.71
N TYR A 16 -14.53 2.71 13.09
CA TYR A 16 -15.13 4.04 13.19
C TYR A 16 -16.49 4.14 12.48
N ASP A 17 -16.69 3.39 11.39
CA ASP A 17 -17.97 3.27 10.71
C ASP A 17 -19.03 2.63 11.62
N LYS A 18 -18.64 1.59 12.37
CA LYS A 18 -19.53 0.92 13.33
C LYS A 18 -20.09 1.86 14.39
N LEU A 19 -19.30 2.83 14.86
CA LEU A 19 -19.77 3.84 15.82
C LEU A 19 -20.96 4.66 15.30
N ASN A 20 -21.10 4.79 13.98
CA ASN A 20 -22.13 5.58 13.31
C ASN A 20 -23.33 4.75 12.82
N GLU A 21 -23.31 3.43 12.98
CA GLU A 21 -24.44 2.58 12.59
C GLU A 21 -25.72 3.05 13.28
N ASP A 22 -26.85 2.95 12.59
CA ASP A 22 -28.14 3.26 13.19
C ASP A 22 -28.47 2.25 14.27
N ILE A 23 -29.26 2.69 15.25
CA ILE A 23 -29.76 1.79 16.29
C ILE A 23 -30.88 1.00 15.66
N ILE A 24 -30.71 -0.32 15.61
CA ILE A 24 -31.79 -1.22 15.19
C ILE A 24 -32.78 -1.20 16.34
N GLU A 25 -33.86 -0.44 16.19
CA GLU A 25 -35.08 -0.68 16.95
C GLU A 25 -35.53 -2.07 16.50
N GLU A 26 -35.46 -3.06 17.39
CA GLU A 26 -36.15 -4.33 17.13
C GLU A 26 -37.61 -3.95 16.92
N GLU A 27 -38.11 -4.10 15.68
CA GLU A 27 -39.53 -3.99 15.41
C GLU A 27 -40.17 -5.12 16.21
N ASP A 28 -40.70 -4.77 17.39
CA ASP A 28 -41.51 -5.68 18.19
C ASP A 28 -42.60 -6.25 17.28
N ASP A 29 -42.48 -7.55 16.98
CA ASP A 29 -43.47 -8.34 16.25
C ASP A 29 -44.82 -8.22 16.98
N GLU A 30 -45.66 -7.24 16.61
CA GLU A 30 -47.12 -7.03 16.77
C GLU A 30 -47.92 -7.76 17.90
N HIS A 31 -47.30 -8.25 18.96
CA HIS A 31 -47.92 -9.08 19.98
C HIS A 31 -47.25 -8.92 21.35
N GLU A 32 -47.25 -7.70 21.88
CA GLU A 32 -47.59 -7.48 23.30
C GLU A 32 -47.92 -6.00 23.54
N GLU A 33 -49.22 -5.68 23.48
CA GLU A 33 -49.75 -4.48 24.14
C GLU A 33 -49.45 -4.62 25.64
N ASN A 34 -48.32 -4.09 26.11
CA ASN A 34 -47.98 -3.64 27.48
C ASN A 34 -46.46 -3.70 27.80
N GLU A 35 -45.55 -3.49 26.86
CA GLU A 35 -44.21 -2.99 27.22
C GLU A 35 -44.18 -1.47 27.05
N GLU A 36 -44.37 -0.79 28.17
CA GLU A 36 -44.00 0.60 28.36
C GLU A 36 -42.56 0.75 27.85
N SER A 37 -42.35 1.46 26.72
CA SER A 37 -41.04 1.67 26.12
C SER A 37 -40.08 2.02 27.24
N GLN A 38 -39.14 1.12 27.57
CA GLN A 38 -38.38 1.23 28.80
C GLN A 38 -37.62 2.55 28.78
N GLU A 39 -38.13 3.51 29.55
CA GLU A 39 -37.69 4.90 29.48
C GLU A 39 -36.23 4.94 29.93
N ASN A 40 -35.39 5.57 29.11
CA ASN A 40 -33.95 5.54 29.34
C ASN A 40 -33.62 6.55 30.44
N VAL A 41 -33.48 6.05 31.66
CA VAL A 41 -33.25 6.84 32.88
C VAL A 41 -32.05 7.81 32.74
N TYR A 42 -31.04 7.46 31.94
CA TYR A 42 -29.89 8.33 31.71
C TYR A 42 -30.21 9.50 30.77
N TRP A 43 -31.03 9.26 29.74
CA TRP A 43 -31.53 10.30 28.85
C TRP A 43 -32.48 11.25 29.58
N GLU A 44 -33.45 10.72 30.33
CA GLU A 44 -34.38 11.52 31.14
C GLU A 44 -33.67 12.50 32.07
N ALA A 45 -32.53 12.08 32.64
CA ALA A 45 -31.75 12.92 33.54
C ALA A 45 -31.16 14.17 32.85
N ILE A 46 -31.05 14.19 31.52
CA ILE A 46 -30.45 15.29 30.74
C ILE A 46 -31.38 15.92 29.70
N GLU A 47 -32.50 15.27 29.35
CA GLU A 47 -33.33 15.65 28.20
C GLU A 47 -33.87 17.08 28.26
N GLY A 48 -34.20 17.57 29.46
CA GLY A 48 -34.72 18.92 29.65
C GLY A 48 -33.74 20.02 29.25
N SER A 49 -32.44 19.70 29.15
CA SER A 49 -31.41 20.64 28.66
C SER A 49 -31.35 20.69 27.13
N TYR A 50 -31.98 19.74 26.43
CA TYR A 50 -31.79 19.48 25.01
C TYR A 50 -33.10 19.40 24.21
N GLU A 51 -34.22 19.85 24.78
CA GLU A 51 -35.53 19.90 24.10
C GLU A 51 -35.49 20.62 22.73
N GLN A 52 -34.60 21.62 22.61
CA GLN A 52 -34.43 22.41 21.38
C GLN A 52 -33.35 21.86 20.43
N THR A 53 -32.69 20.76 20.80
CA THR A 53 -31.61 20.13 20.02
C THR A 53 -31.88 18.62 19.84
N PRO A 54 -32.87 18.23 19.01
CA PRO A 54 -33.32 16.83 18.92
C PRO A 54 -32.23 15.84 18.49
N TRP A 55 -31.24 16.28 17.72
CA TRP A 55 -30.10 15.46 17.29
C TRP A 55 -29.25 14.97 18.47
N VAL A 56 -29.24 15.69 19.62
CA VAL A 56 -28.52 15.27 20.82
C VAL A 56 -29.05 13.94 21.35
N ARG A 57 -30.35 13.67 21.16
CA ARG A 57 -30.97 12.39 21.50
C ARG A 57 -30.36 11.24 20.70
N ASP A 58 -30.24 11.39 19.38
CA ASP A 58 -29.64 10.37 18.50
C ASP A 58 -28.18 10.08 18.90
N VAL A 59 -27.40 11.15 19.12
CA VAL A 59 -26.00 11.02 19.58
C VAL A 59 -25.92 10.32 20.94
N PHE A 60 -26.82 10.63 21.87
CA PHE A 60 -26.87 10.00 23.19
C PHE A 60 -27.09 8.48 23.09
N PHE A 61 -28.10 8.03 22.33
CA PHE A 61 -28.39 6.60 22.26
C PHE A 61 -27.30 5.82 21.50
N LYS A 62 -26.69 6.43 20.47
CA LYS A 62 -25.51 5.84 19.80
C LYS A 62 -24.31 5.75 20.76
N LEU A 63 -24.09 6.78 21.57
CA LEU A 63 -23.04 6.80 22.60
C LEU A 63 -23.25 5.65 23.61
N GLU A 64 -24.47 5.48 24.12
CA GLU A 64 -24.79 4.42 25.08
C GLU A 64 -24.55 3.02 24.50
N ARG A 65 -25.03 2.77 23.27
CA ARG A 65 -24.78 1.49 22.57
C ARG A 65 -23.29 1.24 22.43
N ASN A 66 -22.56 2.19 21.83
CA ASN A 66 -21.13 2.05 21.58
C ASN A 66 -20.33 1.84 22.86
N LEU A 67 -20.70 2.56 23.94
CA LEU A 67 -20.08 2.41 25.25
C LEU A 67 -20.27 0.99 25.81
N THR A 68 -21.50 0.48 25.72
CA THR A 68 -21.84 -0.87 26.20
C THR A 68 -21.00 -1.91 25.47
N GLU A 69 -20.97 -1.85 24.13
CA GLU A 69 -20.20 -2.78 23.31
C GLU A 69 -18.70 -2.75 23.60
N ILE A 70 -18.10 -1.55 23.73
CA ILE A 70 -16.66 -1.41 24.02
C ILE A 70 -16.33 -2.01 25.39
N ASN A 71 -17.13 -1.69 26.42
CA ASN A 71 -16.86 -2.16 27.77
C ASN A 71 -17.06 -3.67 27.92
N GLU A 72 -18.00 -4.27 27.19
CA GLU A 72 -18.23 -5.72 27.20
C GLU A 72 -17.14 -6.50 26.44
N SER A 73 -16.66 -5.98 25.31
CA SER A 73 -15.68 -6.67 24.45
C SER A 73 -14.21 -6.41 24.78
N ARG A 74 -13.92 -5.48 25.71
CA ARG A 74 -12.57 -5.00 26.03
C ARG A 74 -11.51 -6.05 26.36
N GLY A 75 -11.90 -7.19 26.94
CA GLY A 75 -10.95 -8.22 27.38
C GLY A 75 -10.28 -8.96 26.22
N GLU A 76 -10.93 -8.94 25.05
CA GLU A 76 -10.48 -9.60 23.83
C GLU A 76 -9.76 -8.62 22.89
N ASP A 77 -9.99 -7.31 23.09
CA ASP A 77 -9.46 -6.27 22.23
C ASP A 77 -8.19 -5.62 22.77
N SER A 78 -7.07 -5.95 22.12
CA SER A 78 -5.76 -5.37 22.40
C SER A 78 -5.66 -3.87 22.11
N LEU A 79 -6.61 -3.28 21.39
CA LEU A 79 -6.68 -1.86 21.07
C LEU A 79 -7.82 -1.14 21.81
N SER A 80 -8.38 -1.75 22.87
CA SER A 80 -9.53 -1.21 23.61
C SER A 80 -9.33 0.21 24.13
N LYS A 81 -8.11 0.55 24.55
CA LYS A 81 -7.77 1.94 24.92
C LYS A 81 -7.84 2.89 23.71
N LYS A 82 -7.30 2.50 22.56
CA LYS A 82 -7.39 3.29 21.31
C LYS A 82 -8.84 3.47 20.88
N HIS A 83 -9.63 2.39 20.92
CA HIS A 83 -11.06 2.42 20.63
C HIS A 83 -11.84 3.33 21.60
N CYS A 84 -11.40 3.40 22.85
CA CYS A 84 -11.92 4.39 23.80
C CYS A 84 -11.61 5.85 23.39
N TYR A 85 -10.43 6.10 22.82
CA TYR A 85 -10.15 7.40 22.21
C TYR A 85 -11.05 7.67 21.01
N ASP A 86 -11.27 6.68 20.13
CA ASP A 86 -12.17 6.86 18.98
C ASP A 86 -13.59 7.21 19.40
N LEU A 87 -14.13 6.59 20.45
CA LEU A 87 -15.46 6.93 20.98
C LEU A 87 -15.49 8.37 21.51
N ASN A 88 -14.45 8.79 22.23
CA ASN A 88 -14.33 10.17 22.70
C ASN A 88 -14.21 11.17 21.54
N TYR A 89 -13.36 10.89 20.55
CA TYR A 89 -13.23 11.71 19.35
C TYR A 89 -14.55 11.77 18.58
N TRP A 90 -15.23 10.63 18.43
CA TRP A 90 -16.51 10.52 17.73
C TRP A 90 -17.55 11.43 18.35
N LEU A 91 -17.67 11.44 19.68
CA LEU A 91 -18.59 12.35 20.38
C LEU A 91 -18.32 13.82 20.04
N TYR A 92 -17.05 14.24 20.04
CA TYR A 92 -16.65 15.59 19.65
C TYR A 92 -16.99 15.88 18.18
N GLU A 93 -16.73 14.93 17.27
CA GLU A 93 -17.04 15.06 15.84
C GLU A 93 -18.55 15.18 15.60
N GLN A 94 -19.38 14.36 16.27
CA GLN A 94 -20.84 14.44 16.16
C GLN A 94 -21.38 15.80 16.57
N VAL A 95 -20.92 16.33 17.71
CA VAL A 95 -21.34 17.66 18.17
C VAL A 95 -20.82 18.76 17.24
N TYR A 96 -19.57 18.64 16.77
CA TYR A 96 -18.98 19.59 15.83
C TYR A 96 -19.77 19.67 14.51
N GLU A 97 -20.10 18.54 13.91
CA GLU A 97 -20.82 18.46 12.63
C GLU A 97 -22.26 19.01 12.78
N ASN A 98 -22.97 18.64 13.85
CA ASN A 98 -24.33 19.13 14.11
C ASN A 98 -24.40 20.62 14.46
N LEU A 99 -23.29 21.23 14.89
CA LEU A 99 -23.15 22.68 15.07
C LEU A 99 -22.57 23.37 13.83
N ASN A 100 -22.78 22.79 12.64
CA ASN A 100 -22.31 23.32 11.36
C ASN A 100 -20.79 23.51 11.30
N ASN A 101 -20.04 22.60 11.91
CA ASN A 101 -18.58 22.64 11.97
C ASN A 101 -18.04 23.90 12.70
N ASN A 102 -18.74 24.34 13.75
CA ASN A 102 -18.34 25.50 14.55
C ASN A 102 -17.99 25.10 16.00
N GLU A 103 -16.70 24.83 16.23
CA GLU A 103 -16.18 24.55 17.58
C GLU A 103 -16.18 25.77 18.53
N ASN A 104 -16.38 26.99 17.99
CA ASN A 104 -16.51 28.22 18.79
C ASN A 104 -17.95 28.50 19.23
N ASP A 105 -18.91 27.65 18.86
CA ASP A 105 -20.28 27.75 19.35
C ASP A 105 -20.30 27.63 20.88
N GLU A 106 -21.06 28.48 21.55
CA GLU A 106 -21.13 28.47 23.02
C GLU A 106 -21.69 27.16 23.60
N ASN A 107 -22.40 26.39 22.78
CA ASN A 107 -22.99 25.11 23.15
C ASN A 107 -22.08 23.92 22.86
N PHE A 108 -21.00 24.09 22.10
CA PHE A 108 -20.11 23.00 21.68
C PHE A 108 -19.62 22.18 22.89
N PHE A 109 -18.90 22.81 23.80
CA PHE A 109 -18.43 22.12 25.02
C PHE A 109 -19.55 21.83 26.01
N LYS A 110 -20.61 22.65 26.08
CA LYS A 110 -21.74 22.41 27.01
C LYS A 110 -22.45 21.09 26.69
N ILE A 111 -22.71 20.83 25.41
CA ILE A 111 -23.35 19.60 24.95
C ILE A 111 -22.43 18.40 25.20
N ILE A 112 -21.15 18.51 24.82
CA ILE A 112 -20.15 17.46 25.06
C ILE A 112 -20.07 17.12 26.55
N ASP A 113 -19.94 18.13 27.42
CA ASP A 113 -19.82 17.92 28.87
C ASP A 113 -21.08 17.27 29.46
N GLY A 114 -22.27 17.64 28.98
CA GLY A 114 -23.52 17.01 29.40
C GLY A 114 -23.62 15.54 28.97
N LEU A 115 -23.25 15.22 27.74
CA LEU A 115 -23.20 13.84 27.24
C LEU A 115 -22.12 13.01 27.98
N GLN A 116 -20.97 13.60 28.29
CA GLN A 116 -19.92 12.95 29.09
C GLN A 116 -20.34 12.72 30.55
N ASN A 117 -21.21 13.57 31.11
CA ASN A 117 -21.80 13.31 32.43
C ASN A 117 -22.76 12.11 32.39
N ALA A 118 -23.61 12.03 31.36
CA ALA A 118 -24.50 10.88 31.19
C ALA A 118 -23.70 9.59 30.96
N TRP A 119 -22.65 9.63 30.15
CA TRP A 119 -21.67 8.54 30.02
C TRP A 119 -21.13 8.11 31.40
N THR A 120 -20.67 9.05 32.23
CA THR A 120 -20.15 8.74 33.58
C THR A 120 -21.20 7.97 34.41
N ASN A 121 -22.47 8.38 34.34
CA ASN A 121 -23.56 7.70 35.04
C ASN A 121 -23.79 6.28 34.50
N ILE A 122 -23.81 6.11 33.17
CA ILE A 122 -23.94 4.78 32.54
C ILE A 122 -22.82 3.84 33.02
N ASN A 123 -21.58 4.32 33.04
CA ASN A 123 -20.45 3.52 33.53
C ASN A 123 -20.61 3.10 34.99
N ASN A 124 -21.01 4.03 35.86
CA ASN A 124 -21.18 3.75 37.30
C ASN A 124 -22.26 2.70 37.56
N ASP A 125 -23.33 2.71 36.75
CA ASP A 125 -24.49 1.87 36.96
C ASP A 125 -24.37 0.50 36.27
N LYS A 126 -23.93 0.48 34.99
CA LYS A 126 -23.82 -0.76 34.20
C LYS A 126 -22.53 -1.52 34.45
N PHE A 127 -21.45 -0.82 34.79
CA PHE A 127 -20.12 -1.41 34.96
C PHE A 127 -19.51 -1.08 36.33
N PRO A 128 -20.23 -1.35 37.45
CA PRO A 128 -19.75 -0.99 38.78
C PRO A 128 -18.48 -1.77 39.14
N ASN A 129 -17.46 -1.05 39.60
CA ASN A 129 -16.15 -1.62 39.99
C ASN A 129 -15.37 -2.30 38.85
N ALA A 130 -15.70 -2.04 37.59
CA ALA A 130 -14.95 -2.54 36.47
C ALA A 130 -13.68 -1.70 36.24
N ASP A 131 -12.51 -2.30 36.44
CA ASP A 131 -11.22 -1.67 36.14
C ASP A 131 -11.00 -1.57 34.64
N ASN A 132 -10.35 -0.52 34.13
CA ASN A 132 -10.05 -0.31 32.70
C ASN A 132 -11.29 -0.21 31.79
N ILE A 133 -12.40 0.36 32.27
CA ILE A 133 -13.52 0.73 31.38
C ILE A 133 -13.18 1.99 30.59
N CYS A 134 -13.90 2.19 29.49
CA CYS A 134 -13.76 3.39 28.70
C CYS A 134 -14.44 4.58 29.40
N HIS A 135 -13.64 5.59 29.76
CA HIS A 135 -14.11 6.80 30.43
C HIS A 135 -14.20 8.00 29.48
N PRO A 136 -15.13 8.94 29.75
CA PRO A 136 -15.15 10.21 29.04
C PRO A 136 -13.86 10.99 29.32
N ASP A 137 -13.25 11.52 28.26
CA ASP A 137 -12.07 12.37 28.34
C ASP A 137 -12.47 13.83 28.19
N LYS A 138 -12.50 14.51 29.34
CA LYS A 138 -12.79 15.94 29.43
C LYS A 138 -11.60 16.81 29.03
N THR A 139 -10.40 16.24 28.88
CA THR A 139 -9.17 16.97 28.57
C THR A 139 -8.96 17.22 27.07
N LEU A 140 -9.79 16.61 26.22
CA LEU A 140 -9.77 16.80 24.78
C LEU A 140 -10.17 18.24 24.40
N VAL A 141 -9.70 18.67 23.23
CA VAL A 141 -9.53 20.08 22.84
C VAL A 141 -10.02 20.30 21.39
N ASP A 142 -9.53 21.33 20.69
CA ASP A 142 -9.95 21.70 19.34
C ASP A 142 -9.92 20.54 18.34
N MET A 143 -10.87 20.56 17.41
CA MET A 143 -11.10 19.48 16.46
C MET A 143 -9.91 19.23 15.55
N LYS A 144 -9.16 20.28 15.20
CA LYS A 144 -7.96 20.14 14.36
C LYS A 144 -6.90 19.29 15.05
N TYR A 145 -6.59 19.60 16.31
CA TYR A 145 -5.62 18.82 17.09
C TYR A 145 -6.07 17.37 17.29
N LEU A 146 -7.34 17.17 17.64
CA LEU A 146 -7.90 15.83 17.83
C LEU A 146 -7.87 14.99 16.55
N LYS A 147 -8.05 15.63 15.39
CA LYS A 147 -7.97 14.97 14.09
C LYS A 147 -6.54 14.51 13.76
N ASP A 148 -5.52 15.29 14.11
CA ASP A 148 -4.11 14.88 13.94
C ASP A 148 -3.80 13.65 14.80
N VAL A 149 -4.24 13.64 16.06
CA VAL A 149 -4.10 12.49 16.97
C VAL A 149 -4.87 11.28 16.45
N LYS A 150 -6.09 11.47 15.94
CA LYS A 150 -6.86 10.40 15.30
C LYS A 150 -6.11 9.80 14.10
N HIS A 151 -5.52 10.62 13.25
CA HIS A 151 -4.73 10.12 12.12
C HIS A 151 -3.56 9.24 12.57
N LEU A 152 -2.87 9.61 13.66
CA LEU A 152 -1.82 8.78 14.26
C LEU A 152 -2.38 7.45 14.79
N PHE A 153 -3.47 7.49 15.54
CA PHE A 153 -4.03 6.28 16.16
C PHE A 153 -4.63 5.32 15.13
N ASP A 154 -5.26 5.85 14.08
CA ASP A 154 -5.70 5.05 12.95
C ASP A 154 -4.51 4.36 12.25
N PHE A 155 -3.35 5.00 12.15
CA PHE A 155 -2.14 4.36 11.61
C PHE A 155 -1.68 3.19 12.47
N ILE A 156 -1.70 3.33 13.80
CA ILE A 156 -1.33 2.28 14.74
C ILE A 156 -2.23 1.05 14.55
N GLU A 157 -3.54 1.25 14.49
CA GLU A 157 -4.50 0.16 14.29
C GLU A 157 -4.34 -0.51 12.91
N ASP A 158 -4.16 0.29 11.85
CA ASP A 158 -4.05 -0.23 10.48
C ASP A 158 -2.68 -0.86 10.17
N PHE A 159 -1.67 -0.61 11.01
CA PHE A 159 -0.28 -0.97 10.76
C PHE A 159 -0.09 -2.45 10.42
N SER A 160 -0.73 -3.35 11.18
CA SER A 160 -0.59 -4.79 10.98
C SER A 160 -1.15 -5.23 9.61
N THR A 161 -2.31 -4.70 9.23
CA THR A 161 -2.96 -4.95 7.94
C THR A 161 -2.09 -4.45 6.78
N ILE A 162 -1.56 -3.23 6.89
CA ILE A 162 -0.70 -2.63 5.88
C ILE A 162 0.63 -3.39 5.77
N LYS A 163 1.28 -3.74 6.91
CA LYS A 163 2.51 -4.54 6.95
C LYS A 163 2.30 -5.89 6.26
N THR A 164 1.20 -6.59 6.58
CA THR A 164 0.87 -7.88 5.97
C THR A 164 0.65 -7.76 4.45
N ALA A 165 -0.07 -6.73 4.02
CA ALA A 165 -0.26 -6.46 2.59
C ALA A 165 1.07 -6.17 1.87
N ALA A 166 1.96 -5.40 2.49
CA ALA A 166 3.28 -5.06 1.94
C ALA A 166 4.21 -6.27 1.82
N ILE A 167 4.16 -7.21 2.77
CA ILE A 167 4.90 -8.48 2.71
C ILE A 167 4.37 -9.39 1.61
N LYS A 168 3.04 -9.45 1.44
CA LYS A 168 2.38 -10.30 0.46
C LYS A 168 2.61 -9.83 -0.98
N ASP A 169 2.40 -8.55 -1.24
CA ASP A 169 2.58 -7.93 -2.55
C ASP A 169 2.99 -6.47 -2.36
N THR A 170 4.31 -6.24 -2.32
CA THR A 170 4.87 -4.92 -2.06
C THR A 170 4.46 -3.89 -3.12
N ASN A 171 4.29 -4.28 -4.39
CA ASN A 171 3.99 -3.35 -5.46
C ASN A 171 2.54 -2.85 -5.35
N ASN A 172 1.60 -3.79 -5.20
CA ASN A 172 0.19 -3.45 -5.02
C ASN A 172 -0.02 -2.67 -3.71
N ALA A 173 0.57 -3.13 -2.61
CA ALA A 173 0.49 -2.42 -1.34
C ALA A 173 1.05 -1.00 -1.42
N CYS A 174 2.16 -0.78 -2.14
CA CYS A 174 2.71 0.55 -2.36
C CYS A 174 1.69 1.46 -3.08
N GLN A 175 1.15 1.01 -4.21
CA GLN A 175 0.16 1.78 -4.97
C GLN A 175 -1.12 2.04 -4.17
N LYS A 176 -1.54 1.05 -3.38
CA LYS A 176 -2.72 1.17 -2.52
C LYS A 176 -2.50 2.16 -1.38
N TYR A 177 -1.40 2.06 -0.64
CA TYR A 177 -1.27 2.79 0.63
C TYR A 177 -0.35 4.02 0.59
N ILE A 178 0.31 4.34 -0.53
CA ILE A 178 1.28 5.46 -0.57
C ILE A 178 0.69 6.79 -0.09
N ASP A 179 -0.52 7.17 -0.50
CA ASP A 179 -1.12 8.45 -0.11
C ASP A 179 -1.59 8.46 1.34
N TYR A 180 -2.12 7.31 1.81
CA TYR A 180 -2.40 7.08 3.22
C TYR A 180 -1.13 7.24 4.09
N LEU A 181 -0.03 6.63 3.66
CA LEU A 181 1.24 6.66 4.39
C LEU A 181 1.87 8.06 4.39
N LYS A 182 1.77 8.81 3.28
CA LYS A 182 2.26 10.20 3.20
C LYS A 182 1.68 11.09 4.29
N LEU A 183 0.43 10.87 4.68
CA LEU A 183 -0.21 11.64 5.74
C LEU A 183 0.22 11.15 7.13
N LYS A 184 0.25 9.84 7.35
CA LYS A 184 0.32 9.28 8.70
C LYS A 184 1.72 8.89 9.20
N VAL A 185 2.63 8.50 8.30
CA VAL A 185 4.02 8.18 8.68
C VAL A 185 4.73 9.39 9.29
N PRO A 186 4.60 10.63 8.74
CA PRO A 186 5.15 11.82 9.38
C PRO A 186 4.66 12.03 10.82
N LEU A 187 3.35 11.83 11.05
CA LEU A 187 2.75 11.94 12.39
C LEU A 187 3.35 10.90 13.35
N TYR A 188 3.62 9.68 12.90
CA TYR A 188 4.29 8.68 13.75
C TYR A 188 5.63 9.20 14.29
N TYR A 189 6.51 9.69 13.42
CA TYR A 189 7.83 10.16 13.85
C TYR A 189 7.76 11.44 14.67
N GLU A 190 6.86 12.36 14.31
CA GLU A 190 6.64 13.60 15.07
C GLU A 190 6.23 13.29 16.52
N TRP A 191 5.37 12.29 16.73
CA TRP A 191 4.82 11.94 18.05
C TRP A 191 5.64 10.91 18.82
N ASN A 192 6.66 10.31 18.21
CA ASN A 192 7.42 9.18 18.77
C ASN A 192 7.91 9.46 20.20
N ASP A 193 8.53 10.60 20.44
CA ASP A 193 9.10 10.92 21.74
C ASP A 193 8.03 11.12 22.80
N VAL A 194 6.88 11.72 22.44
CA VAL A 194 5.73 11.91 23.34
C VAL A 194 5.08 10.57 23.70
N CYS A 195 4.90 9.71 22.70
CA CYS A 195 4.24 8.42 22.85
C CYS A 195 5.10 7.35 23.54
N THR A 196 6.39 7.62 23.76
CA THR A 196 7.33 6.73 24.46
C THR A 196 7.75 7.25 25.83
N MET A 197 7.15 8.35 26.30
CA MET A 197 7.38 8.87 27.64
C MET A 197 6.81 7.94 28.72
N GLU A 198 7.43 7.95 29.89
CA GLU A 198 6.88 7.29 31.09
C GLU A 198 5.66 8.03 31.65
N GLU A 199 5.61 9.36 31.46
CA GLU A 199 4.51 10.19 31.94
C GLU A 199 3.25 9.99 31.08
N GLU A 200 2.10 9.87 31.76
CA GLU A 200 0.80 9.78 31.09
C GLU A 200 0.51 11.07 30.31
N ASN A 201 0.11 10.91 29.06
CA ASN A 201 -0.28 11.98 28.15
C ASN A 201 -1.32 11.46 27.15
N ILE A 202 -1.80 12.32 26.25
CA ILE A 202 -2.82 11.95 25.26
C ILE A 202 -2.44 10.73 24.42
N CYS A 203 -1.15 10.45 24.19
CA CYS A 203 -0.73 9.26 23.46
C CYS A 203 -0.58 8.04 24.37
N THR A 204 0.22 8.14 25.43
CA THR A 204 0.56 7.01 26.32
C THR A 204 -0.65 6.51 27.13
N LYS A 205 -1.67 7.36 27.30
CA LYS A 205 -2.96 6.97 27.86
C LYS A 205 -3.72 5.95 27.00
N TYR A 206 -3.61 6.07 25.68
CA TYR A 206 -4.46 5.35 24.74
C TYR A 206 -3.74 4.28 23.92
N ILE A 207 -2.42 4.40 23.76
CA ILE A 207 -1.62 3.48 22.95
C ILE A 207 -0.58 2.80 23.84
N ASP A 208 -0.72 1.49 23.95
CA ASP A 208 0.28 0.63 24.58
C ASP A 208 1.35 0.20 23.55
N ASP A 209 2.59 0.07 24.00
CA ASP A 209 3.73 -0.45 23.20
C ASP A 209 3.90 0.25 21.83
N TYR A 210 3.87 1.59 21.85
CA TYR A 210 4.00 2.43 20.65
C TYR A 210 5.17 2.04 19.70
N PRO A 211 6.37 1.68 20.19
CA PRO A 211 7.49 1.26 19.31
C PRO A 211 7.20 0.05 18.42
N LYS A 212 6.27 -0.83 18.82
CA LYS A 212 5.85 -1.99 18.01
C LYS A 212 5.31 -1.59 16.64
N TYR A 213 4.69 -0.42 16.56
CA TYR A 213 4.06 0.12 15.36
C TYR A 213 5.02 0.95 14.50
N ASN A 214 6.33 0.86 14.76
CA ASN A 214 7.33 1.57 13.97
C ASN A 214 7.21 1.20 12.49
N PRO A 215 6.99 2.18 11.59
CA PRO A 215 6.87 1.95 10.16
C PRO A 215 8.03 1.11 9.58
N LYS A 216 9.24 1.25 10.13
CA LYS A 216 10.43 0.49 9.70
C LYS A 216 10.31 -1.02 9.92
N ASN A 217 9.46 -1.48 10.84
CA ASN A 217 9.30 -2.90 11.14
C ASN A 217 8.72 -3.68 9.95
N VAL A 218 8.24 -2.99 8.91
CA VAL A 218 7.90 -3.62 7.62
C VAL A 218 9.15 -4.20 6.92
N LEU A 219 10.32 -3.58 7.09
CA LEU A 219 11.56 -3.96 6.42
C LEU A 219 12.20 -5.24 6.97
N GLU A 220 11.88 -5.63 8.21
CA GLU A 220 12.40 -6.85 8.84
C GLU A 220 12.09 -8.12 8.04
N ASN A 221 11.01 -8.09 7.24
CA ASN A 221 10.52 -9.22 6.47
C ASN A 221 10.71 -9.04 4.95
N LEU A 222 11.38 -7.97 4.52
CA LEU A 222 11.59 -7.65 3.11
C LEU A 222 13.09 -7.65 2.77
N SER A 223 13.41 -8.07 1.53
CA SER A 223 14.78 -7.96 1.03
C SER A 223 15.13 -6.51 0.71
N VAL A 224 15.93 -5.90 1.58
CA VAL A 224 16.42 -4.53 1.45
C VAL A 224 17.16 -4.30 0.12
N VAL A 225 17.98 -5.24 -0.30
CA VAL A 225 18.74 -5.14 -1.55
C VAL A 225 17.79 -5.19 -2.76
N SER A 226 16.78 -6.06 -2.70
CA SER A 226 15.78 -6.16 -3.77
C SER A 226 14.94 -4.90 -3.85
N LEU A 227 14.53 -4.32 -2.72
CA LEU A 227 13.80 -3.05 -2.67
C LEU A 227 14.65 -1.91 -3.24
N ALA A 228 15.93 -1.84 -2.86
CA ALA A 228 16.84 -0.82 -3.37
C ALA A 228 17.04 -0.94 -4.89
N LEU A 229 17.22 -2.15 -5.43
CA LEU A 229 17.27 -2.39 -6.87
C LEU A 229 15.96 -2.03 -7.57
N ALA A 230 14.83 -2.47 -7.02
CA ALA A 230 13.51 -2.20 -7.60
C ALA A 230 13.18 -0.70 -7.60
N SER A 231 13.61 0.04 -6.57
CA SER A 231 13.41 1.48 -6.47
C SER A 231 14.07 2.24 -7.63
N ILE A 232 15.12 1.72 -8.26
CA ILE A 232 15.76 2.38 -9.42
C ILE A 232 14.77 2.56 -10.58
N PHE A 233 13.78 1.67 -10.69
CA PHE A 233 12.84 1.61 -11.80
C PHE A 233 11.38 1.75 -11.37
N ASN A 234 11.09 1.81 -10.07
CA ASN A 234 9.74 1.93 -9.51
C ASN A 234 9.61 3.22 -8.68
N ASP A 235 8.85 4.18 -9.23
CA ASP A 235 8.62 5.49 -8.61
C ASP A 235 7.89 5.39 -7.26
N CYS A 236 7.02 4.40 -7.10
CA CYS A 236 6.30 4.20 -5.83
C CYS A 236 7.28 3.83 -4.71
N TYR A 237 8.23 2.93 -4.98
CA TYR A 237 9.24 2.54 -4.00
C TYR A 237 10.18 3.70 -3.65
N GLN A 238 10.56 4.53 -4.63
CA GLN A 238 11.29 5.77 -4.36
C GLN A 238 10.51 6.70 -3.44
N ASN A 239 9.21 6.89 -3.72
CA ASN A 239 8.36 7.73 -2.88
C ASN A 239 8.24 7.21 -1.45
N ILE A 240 8.14 5.90 -1.25
CA ILE A 240 8.14 5.29 0.08
C ILE A 240 9.49 5.52 0.78
N ILE A 241 10.62 5.23 0.12
CA ILE A 241 11.93 5.39 0.75
C ILE A 241 12.19 6.87 1.12
N ASN A 242 11.83 7.79 0.22
CA ASN A 242 11.93 9.24 0.47
C ASN A 242 11.00 9.67 1.62
N LEU A 243 9.74 9.22 1.62
CA LEU A 243 8.79 9.51 2.69
C LEU A 243 9.36 9.14 4.06
N PHE A 244 9.87 7.92 4.22
CA PHE A 244 10.37 7.47 5.52
C PHE A 244 11.67 8.20 5.89
N THR A 245 12.56 8.42 4.92
CA THR A 245 13.83 9.14 5.15
C THR A 245 13.59 10.59 5.59
N GLU A 246 12.60 11.27 5.03
CA GLU A 246 12.24 12.62 5.44
C GLU A 246 11.46 12.63 6.75
N ALA A 247 10.56 11.67 6.97
CA ALA A 247 9.79 11.58 8.21
C ALA A 247 10.68 11.39 9.45
N GLU A 248 11.78 10.64 9.34
CA GLU A 248 12.76 10.46 10.42
C GLU A 248 13.52 11.73 10.82
N LYS A 249 13.52 12.75 9.96
CA LYS A 249 14.17 14.04 10.24
C LYS A 249 13.21 15.05 10.85
N ILE A 250 11.93 14.70 11.00
CA ILE A 250 10.93 15.59 11.56
C ILE A 250 11.29 15.86 13.02
N GLU A 251 11.24 17.14 13.38
CA GLU A 251 11.43 17.56 14.76
C GLU A 251 10.29 16.99 15.63
N PRO A 252 10.60 16.37 16.78
CA PRO A 252 9.58 15.82 17.64
C PRO A 252 8.60 16.88 18.14
N ARG A 253 7.38 16.45 18.44
CA ARG A 253 6.33 17.29 18.99
C ARG A 253 6.69 17.75 20.39
N THR A 254 6.75 19.07 20.58
CA THR A 254 7.16 19.69 21.85
C THR A 254 6.03 20.34 22.62
N VAL A 255 4.83 20.40 22.07
CA VAL A 255 3.67 21.05 22.70
C VAL A 255 2.46 20.12 22.64
N LEU A 256 1.84 19.92 23.79
CA LEU A 256 0.57 19.20 23.92
C LEU A 256 -0.53 20.17 24.32
N LYS A 257 -1.68 20.02 23.66
CA LYS A 257 -2.88 20.78 23.99
C LYS A 257 -3.77 19.96 24.91
N HIS A 258 -4.40 20.64 25.85
CA HIS A 258 -5.40 20.08 26.75
C HIS A 258 -6.44 21.14 27.09
N ARG A 259 -7.60 20.68 27.56
CA ARG A 259 -8.66 21.52 28.14
C ARG A 259 -8.66 21.34 29.65
N ASP A 260 -8.64 22.44 30.39
CA ASP A 260 -8.91 22.41 31.82
C ASP A 260 -10.43 22.36 32.06
N ILE A 261 -10.87 21.63 33.10
CA ILE A 261 -12.28 21.38 33.43
C ILE A 261 -13.03 22.70 33.70
N THR A 262 -12.30 23.79 34.03
CA THR A 262 -12.85 25.09 34.41
C THR A 262 -12.40 26.26 33.54
N GLY A 263 -11.64 26.04 32.46
CA GLY A 263 -10.91 27.09 31.75
C GLY A 263 -10.81 26.95 30.22
N PRO A 264 -10.18 27.93 29.55
CA PRO A 264 -9.91 27.87 28.11
C PRO A 264 -8.89 26.77 27.78
N SER A 265 -8.72 26.46 26.50
CA SER A 265 -7.67 25.54 26.05
C SER A 265 -6.29 26.02 26.47
N GLU A 266 -5.52 25.10 27.06
CA GLU A 266 -4.16 25.34 27.52
C GLU A 266 -3.16 24.47 26.74
N SER A 267 -1.94 24.98 26.59
CA SER A 267 -0.85 24.27 25.91
C SER A 267 0.33 24.10 26.86
N ASN A 268 0.80 22.86 27.01
CA ASN A 268 1.94 22.54 27.83
C ASN A 268 3.15 22.19 26.95
N VAL A 269 4.30 22.77 27.28
CA VAL A 269 5.58 22.34 26.70
C VAL A 269 5.94 20.99 27.31
N VAL A 270 6.21 20.00 26.46
CA VAL A 270 6.65 18.67 26.87
C VAL A 270 8.02 18.78 27.54
N LYS A 271 8.17 18.10 28.68
CA LYS A 271 9.42 18.09 29.44
C LYS A 271 9.90 16.66 29.68
N ILE A 272 11.20 16.46 29.62
CA ILE A 272 11.87 15.21 30.00
C ILE A 272 12.92 15.56 31.06
N GLY A 273 12.86 14.91 32.23
CA GLY A 273 13.82 15.15 33.32
C GLY A 273 13.85 16.61 33.79
N GLY A 274 12.72 17.32 33.71
CA GLY A 274 12.57 18.73 34.09
C GLY A 274 13.06 19.76 33.06
N ARG A 275 13.62 19.33 31.92
CA ARG A 275 14.01 20.21 30.80
C ARG A 275 12.99 20.13 29.67
N ALA A 276 12.90 21.18 28.84
CA ALA A 276 12.03 21.13 27.67
C ALA A 276 12.52 20.05 26.71
N LEU A 277 11.59 19.31 26.10
CA LEU A 277 11.90 18.20 25.18
C LEU A 277 12.83 18.65 24.04
N ALA A 278 12.58 19.84 23.48
CA ALA A 278 13.42 20.46 22.46
C ALA A 278 14.91 20.55 22.85
N GLU A 279 15.18 20.86 24.12
CA GLU A 279 16.54 20.99 24.64
C GLU A 279 17.20 19.62 24.83
N ALA A 280 16.44 18.63 25.31
CA ALA A 280 16.95 17.29 25.58
C ALA A 280 17.33 16.52 24.29
N ILE A 281 16.55 16.69 23.22
CA ILE A 281 16.79 15.98 21.94
C ILE A 281 18.04 16.49 21.24
N SER A 282 18.36 17.79 21.38
CA SER A 282 19.56 18.39 20.78
C SER A 282 20.87 17.71 21.24
N ASP A 283 20.87 17.07 22.41
CA ASP A 283 22.06 16.45 22.99
C ASP A 283 22.29 15.00 22.51
N THR A 284 21.31 14.35 21.85
CA THR A 284 21.30 12.87 21.66
C THR A 284 21.40 12.40 20.18
N SER A 285 21.74 13.27 19.23
CA SER A 285 21.71 12.92 17.81
C SER A 285 22.82 11.94 17.37
N GLN A 286 22.51 10.65 17.25
CA GLN A 286 22.65 9.85 16.01
C GLN A 286 22.52 8.34 16.30
N SER A 287 21.42 7.74 15.83
CA SER A 287 21.38 6.32 15.50
C SER A 287 21.35 6.19 13.97
N GLY A 288 22.29 5.42 13.41
CA GLY A 288 22.45 5.26 11.97
C GLY A 288 21.25 4.53 11.37
N ASN A 289 20.47 5.24 10.55
CA ASN A 289 19.22 4.72 10.00
C ASN A 289 19.45 3.78 8.80
N MET A 290 18.90 2.56 8.89
CA MET A 290 18.91 1.54 7.83
C MET A 290 18.40 2.06 6.48
N LEU A 291 17.38 2.93 6.47
CA LEU A 291 16.81 3.55 5.26
C LEU A 291 17.76 4.52 4.56
N ILE A 292 18.62 5.22 5.30
CA ILE A 292 19.71 6.02 4.72
C ILE A 292 20.67 5.09 3.96
N GLY A 293 20.94 3.90 4.50
CA GLY A 293 21.68 2.84 3.83
C GLY A 293 21.01 2.37 2.54
N ILE A 294 19.68 2.19 2.53
CA ILE A 294 18.90 1.83 1.33
C ILE A 294 19.03 2.91 0.26
N ASN A 295 18.85 4.18 0.64
CA ASN A 295 18.99 5.32 -0.27
C ASN A 295 20.42 5.44 -0.82
N ALA A 296 21.44 5.28 0.02
CA ALA A 296 22.83 5.26 -0.42
C ALA A 296 23.13 4.10 -1.38
N LEU A 297 22.57 2.91 -1.11
CA LEU A 297 22.72 1.74 -1.95
C LEU A 297 21.96 1.89 -3.28
N ALA A 298 20.74 2.41 -3.27
CA ALA A 298 19.95 2.71 -4.46
C ALA A 298 20.63 3.78 -5.33
N THR A 299 21.14 4.86 -4.74
CA THR A 299 21.89 5.90 -5.46
C THR A 299 23.20 5.37 -6.05
N SER A 300 23.92 4.52 -5.31
CA SER A 300 25.11 3.82 -5.81
C SER A 300 24.77 2.92 -7.01
N LEU A 301 23.76 2.06 -6.89
CA LEU A 301 23.30 1.18 -7.97
C LEU A 301 22.77 1.97 -9.17
N PHE A 302 22.01 3.04 -8.94
CA PHE A 302 21.53 3.94 -9.99
C PHE A 302 22.70 4.54 -10.77
N SER A 303 23.78 4.94 -10.09
CA SER A 303 24.98 5.47 -10.74
C SER A 303 25.66 4.42 -11.64
N VAL A 304 25.66 3.16 -11.20
CA VAL A 304 26.21 2.02 -11.94
C VAL A 304 25.34 1.72 -13.16
N VAL A 305 24.02 1.59 -12.98
CA VAL A 305 23.04 1.40 -14.06
C VAL A 305 23.12 2.53 -15.10
N LYS A 306 23.22 3.79 -14.65
CA LYS A 306 23.38 4.95 -15.54
C LYS A 306 24.67 4.87 -16.34
N ARG A 307 25.79 4.44 -15.73
CA ARG A 307 27.06 4.20 -16.42
C ARG A 307 26.93 3.08 -17.44
N PHE A 308 26.26 1.97 -17.10
CA PHE A 308 25.99 0.88 -18.04
C PHE A 308 25.09 1.31 -19.19
N ASN A 309 23.97 1.98 -18.94
CA ASN A 309 23.08 2.48 -19.99
C ASN A 309 23.77 3.52 -20.88
N SER A 310 24.55 4.44 -20.30
CA SER A 310 25.34 5.40 -21.06
C SER A 310 26.41 4.69 -21.91
N TYR A 311 27.06 3.67 -21.36
CA TYR A 311 28.08 2.90 -22.06
C TYR A 311 27.47 2.09 -23.22
N VAL A 312 26.39 1.36 -22.97
CA VAL A 312 25.64 0.60 -23.98
C VAL A 312 25.10 1.55 -25.06
N PHE A 313 24.50 2.68 -24.70
CA PHE A 313 24.04 3.67 -25.68
C PHE A 313 25.20 4.22 -26.51
N SER A 314 26.34 4.53 -25.88
CA SER A 314 27.52 5.01 -26.60
C SER A 314 28.15 3.96 -27.53
N LEU A 315 27.98 2.67 -27.25
CA LEU A 315 28.52 1.57 -28.07
C LEU A 315 27.54 1.16 -29.17
N VAL A 316 26.25 1.04 -28.85
CA VAL A 316 25.21 0.50 -29.73
C VAL A 316 24.66 1.58 -30.67
N ALA A 317 24.50 2.82 -30.22
CA ALA A 317 23.93 3.88 -31.07
C ALA A 317 24.79 4.20 -32.31
N PRO A 318 26.14 4.31 -32.23
CA PRO A 318 26.96 4.54 -33.42
C PRO A 318 26.97 3.35 -34.38
N VAL A 319 26.96 2.12 -33.86
CA VAL A 319 26.91 0.91 -34.68
C VAL A 319 25.56 0.80 -35.38
N GLY A 320 24.47 1.04 -34.66
CA GLY A 320 23.11 1.05 -35.20
C GLY A 320 22.91 2.12 -36.27
N LEU A 321 23.36 3.35 -36.02
CA LEU A 321 23.31 4.44 -37.00
C LEU A 321 24.18 4.16 -38.24
N SER A 322 25.34 3.53 -38.06
CA SER A 322 26.21 3.13 -39.16
C SER A 322 25.56 2.05 -40.04
N LEU A 323 24.93 1.05 -39.44
CA LEU A 323 24.19 0.01 -40.16
C LEU A 323 22.96 0.57 -40.88
N LEU A 324 22.20 1.45 -40.24
CA LEU A 324 21.06 2.15 -40.87
C LEU A 324 21.51 3.01 -42.04
N GLY A 325 22.61 3.75 -41.89
CA GLY A 325 23.22 4.53 -42.97
C GLY A 325 23.68 3.65 -44.14
N LEU A 326 24.27 2.50 -43.85
CA LEU A 326 24.70 1.53 -44.87
C LEU A 326 23.50 0.92 -45.61
N LEU A 327 22.42 0.57 -44.91
CA LEU A 327 21.19 0.07 -45.52
C LEU A 327 20.50 1.13 -46.40
N LEU A 328 20.44 2.39 -45.95
CA LEU A 328 19.92 3.49 -46.75
C LEU A 328 20.78 3.75 -47.99
N PHE A 329 22.11 3.70 -47.86
CA PHE A 329 23.03 3.82 -48.97
C PHE A 329 22.86 2.68 -49.99
N LEU A 330 22.76 1.43 -49.54
CA LEU A 330 22.48 0.27 -50.39
C LEU A 330 21.11 0.37 -51.07
N TYR A 331 20.09 0.89 -50.38
CA TYR A 331 18.77 1.14 -50.96
C TYR A 331 18.80 2.19 -52.07
N VAL A 332 19.54 3.29 -51.86
CA VAL A 332 19.78 4.33 -52.88
C VAL A 332 20.54 3.72 -54.07
N LEU A 333 21.62 2.98 -53.84
CA LEU A 333 22.35 2.30 -54.92
C LEU A 333 21.48 1.29 -55.67
N TYR A 334 20.68 0.50 -54.98
CA TYR A 334 19.72 -0.43 -55.59
C TYR A 334 18.71 0.29 -56.50
N LYS A 335 18.21 1.45 -56.06
CA LYS A 335 17.22 2.25 -56.80
C LYS A 335 17.83 3.03 -57.98
N PHE A 336 19.06 3.52 -57.85
CA PHE A 336 19.69 4.44 -58.83
C PHE A 336 20.76 3.79 -59.73
N THR A 337 21.21 2.56 -59.45
CA THR A 337 22.13 1.81 -60.31
C THR A 337 21.34 0.92 -61.28
N PRO A 338 21.65 0.86 -62.60
CA PRO A 338 20.88 0.07 -63.58
C PRO A 338 21.07 -1.46 -63.46
N ILE A 339 21.46 -1.97 -62.29
CA ILE A 339 21.69 -3.38 -62.01
C ILE A 339 20.36 -4.14 -61.82
N GLY A 340 19.28 -3.48 -61.39
CA GLY A 340 17.95 -4.09 -61.32
C GLY A 340 17.44 -4.62 -62.67
N LYS A 341 17.83 -3.97 -63.78
CA LYS A 341 17.55 -4.42 -65.15
C LYS A 341 18.51 -5.52 -65.62
N SER A 342 19.69 -5.67 -65.00
CA SER A 342 20.68 -6.69 -65.34
C SER A 342 20.37 -8.03 -64.66
N ILE A 343 20.02 -8.02 -63.37
CA ILE A 343 19.68 -9.24 -62.60
C ILE A 343 18.41 -9.92 -63.13
N SER A 344 17.38 -9.16 -63.56
CA SER A 344 16.19 -9.76 -64.19
C SER A 344 16.49 -10.44 -65.54
N ARG A 345 17.51 -9.95 -66.27
CA ARG A 345 17.99 -10.57 -67.52
C ARG A 345 18.80 -11.84 -67.24
N THR A 346 19.59 -11.87 -66.16
CA THR A 346 20.35 -13.06 -65.75
C THR A 346 19.43 -14.17 -65.23
N HIS A 347 18.39 -13.84 -64.46
CA HIS A 347 17.38 -14.81 -64.00
C HIS A 347 16.59 -15.42 -65.17
N LYS A 348 16.25 -14.63 -66.21
CA LYS A 348 15.65 -15.15 -67.46
C LYS A 348 16.60 -16.06 -68.24
N ARG A 349 17.93 -15.81 -68.23
CA ARG A 349 18.94 -16.67 -68.89
C ARG A 349 19.16 -18.00 -68.15
N VAL A 350 19.12 -18.01 -66.82
CA VAL A 350 19.25 -19.25 -66.02
C VAL A 350 17.99 -20.12 -66.15
N LYS A 351 16.80 -19.52 -66.15
CA LYS A 351 15.54 -20.26 -66.39
C LYS A 351 15.47 -20.91 -67.78
N ASN A 352 15.99 -20.24 -68.83
CA ASN A 352 16.07 -20.82 -70.18
C ASN A 352 17.14 -21.90 -70.33
N LYS A 353 18.19 -21.92 -69.50
CA LYS A 353 19.16 -23.02 -69.47
C LYS A 353 18.57 -24.28 -68.82
N PHE A 354 17.76 -24.13 -67.78
CA PHE A 354 17.14 -25.26 -67.08
C PHE A 354 16.06 -25.97 -67.91
N VAL A 355 15.37 -25.26 -68.82
CA VAL A 355 14.37 -25.85 -69.74
C VAL A 355 15.02 -26.57 -70.94
N ARG A 356 16.25 -26.21 -71.31
CA ARG A 356 16.97 -26.84 -72.43
C ARG A 356 17.69 -28.15 -72.01
N ASN A 357 18.20 -28.22 -70.78
CA ASN A 357 18.84 -29.43 -70.25
C ASN A 357 17.89 -30.60 -69.94
N LYS A 358 16.56 -30.45 -70.11
CA LYS A 358 15.58 -31.51 -69.84
C LYS A 358 15.07 -32.19 -71.13
N ARG A 359 15.64 -31.89 -72.29
CA ARG A 359 15.25 -32.44 -73.60
C ARG A 359 16.31 -33.29 -74.29
N ASP A 360 17.48 -33.47 -73.68
CA ASP A 360 18.63 -34.14 -74.33
C ASP A 360 19.04 -35.45 -73.61
N ASP A 361 18.17 -36.04 -72.78
CA ASP A 361 18.39 -37.37 -72.18
C ASP A 361 17.13 -38.25 -72.41
N PHE A 362 16.97 -38.74 -73.63
CA PHE A 362 16.26 -39.99 -73.97
C PHE A 362 16.81 -40.48 -75.31
N ASP A 363 16.89 -41.80 -75.46
CA ASP A 363 17.41 -42.61 -76.60
C ASP A 363 18.86 -43.09 -76.29
N ASP A 364 19.22 -44.35 -76.08
CA ASP A 364 18.69 -45.69 -76.42
C ASP A 364 19.09 -46.68 -75.28
N ASP A 365 18.54 -47.88 -75.02
CA ASP A 365 18.25 -49.02 -75.90
C ASP A 365 17.17 -49.97 -75.28
N GLU A 366 16.49 -50.68 -76.19
CA GLU A 366 15.52 -51.78 -76.10
C GLU A 366 16.14 -53.04 -75.38
N ASP A 367 15.43 -53.99 -74.77
CA ASP A 367 14.40 -54.90 -75.30
C ASP A 367 13.59 -55.61 -74.18
N ASP A 368 12.32 -55.89 -74.52
CA ASP A 368 11.45 -57.05 -74.25
C ASP A 368 11.18 -57.59 -72.82
N ASP A 369 9.91 -57.51 -72.39
CA ASP A 369 8.97 -58.65 -72.43
C ASP A 369 7.56 -58.25 -71.92
N ASP A 370 6.56 -58.83 -72.58
CA ASP A 370 5.11 -58.60 -72.48
C ASP A 370 4.48 -58.82 -71.09
N ASP A 371 3.43 -58.04 -70.76
CA ASP A 371 2.08 -58.60 -70.49
C ASP A 371 1.07 -57.49 -70.11
N ASP A 372 -0.05 -57.47 -70.83
CA ASP A 372 -1.23 -56.66 -70.59
C ASP A 372 -1.96 -57.03 -69.29
N SER A 373 -2.37 -56.04 -68.49
CA SER A 373 -3.69 -56.08 -67.84
C SER A 373 -4.09 -54.75 -67.19
N ASP A 374 -5.28 -54.29 -67.59
CA ASP A 374 -6.06 -53.21 -67.00
C ASP A 374 -6.25 -53.35 -65.48
N ASN A 375 -6.16 -52.25 -64.72
CA ASN A 375 -7.29 -51.53 -64.10
C ASN A 375 -6.86 -50.64 -62.92
N SER A 376 -7.44 -49.44 -62.88
CA SER A 376 -7.95 -48.70 -61.70
C SER A 376 -7.14 -48.69 -60.38
N SER A 377 -6.62 -47.53 -59.99
CA SER A 377 -7.28 -46.69 -58.96
C SER A 377 -6.42 -45.48 -58.56
N ASP A 378 -7.11 -44.34 -58.47
CA ASP A 378 -6.63 -43.05 -58.00
C ASP A 378 -6.02 -43.09 -56.59
N LEU A 379 -4.93 -42.34 -56.38
CA LEU A 379 -4.64 -41.66 -55.10
C LEU A 379 -3.59 -40.52 -55.25
N LYS A 380 -4.12 -39.30 -55.28
CA LYS A 380 -3.71 -38.05 -54.58
C LYS A 380 -2.24 -37.87 -54.13
N SER A 381 -1.67 -36.70 -54.44
CA SER A 381 -1.66 -35.57 -53.49
C SER A 381 -1.24 -34.22 -54.11
N SER A 382 -1.98 -33.20 -53.70
CA SER A 382 -1.94 -31.76 -54.01
C SER A 382 -0.87 -31.02 -53.18
N SER A 383 -0.14 -30.05 -53.72
CA SER A 383 -0.49 -28.61 -53.75
C SER A 383 -0.78 -27.99 -52.36
N SER A 384 0.10 -27.08 -51.91
CA SER A 384 -0.10 -26.20 -50.75
C SER A 384 0.43 -24.80 -51.05
N MET A 385 -0.48 -23.83 -51.30
CA MET A 385 -0.43 -22.45 -50.76
C MET A 385 -1.57 -21.58 -51.32
N GLU A 386 -2.82 -21.91 -50.98
CA GLU A 386 -3.94 -20.99 -51.19
C GLU A 386 -5.11 -21.35 -50.24
N SER A 387 -4.99 -21.07 -48.92
CA SER A 387 -6.12 -21.29 -47.98
C SER A 387 -6.03 -20.65 -46.57
N LEU A 388 -5.26 -19.58 -46.32
CA LEU A 388 -5.24 -18.96 -44.96
C LEU A 388 -5.57 -17.47 -44.94
N LEU A 389 -6.45 -17.02 -45.84
CA LEU A 389 -6.94 -15.63 -45.85
C LEU A 389 -8.46 -15.47 -45.71
N ASN A 390 -9.21 -16.53 -45.38
CA ASN A 390 -10.66 -16.40 -45.14
C ASN A 390 -11.08 -17.12 -43.85
N ASN A 391 -11.03 -16.41 -42.73
CA ASN A 391 -12.08 -16.47 -41.69
C ASN A 391 -11.87 -15.36 -40.66
N TYR A 392 -12.08 -14.13 -41.10
CA TYR A 392 -12.38 -12.99 -40.23
C TYR A 392 -13.86 -12.70 -40.44
N ASN A 393 -14.71 -13.20 -39.52
CA ASN A 393 -16.10 -12.82 -39.21
C ASN A 393 -16.96 -14.06 -38.89
N ASN A 394 -17.15 -14.37 -37.61
CA ASN A 394 -18.47 -14.42 -36.98
C ASN A 394 -18.44 -14.95 -35.53
N VAL A 395 -19.25 -14.30 -34.69
CA VAL A 395 -19.82 -14.70 -33.39
C VAL A 395 -19.03 -14.35 -32.09
N LYS A 396 -19.48 -13.25 -31.47
CA LYS A 396 -19.42 -12.92 -30.03
C LYS A 396 -20.27 -13.89 -29.19
N LYS A 397 -19.80 -14.27 -27.99
CA LYS A 397 -20.43 -14.03 -26.65
C LYS A 397 -19.85 -14.98 -25.59
N GLY A 398 -19.57 -14.45 -24.39
CA GLY A 398 -19.42 -15.23 -23.15
C GLY A 398 -18.24 -14.77 -22.30
N ASP A 399 -18.54 -14.10 -21.19
CA ASP A 399 -17.61 -13.71 -20.11
C ASP A 399 -16.99 -14.94 -19.42
N ASP A 400 -15.73 -14.83 -18.96
CA ASP A 400 -15.31 -15.08 -17.56
C ASP A 400 -13.78 -15.25 -17.38
N LYS A 401 -13.28 -14.47 -16.41
CA LYS A 401 -12.24 -14.73 -15.39
C LYS A 401 -10.95 -15.57 -15.65
N TRP A 402 -9.83 -14.87 -15.40
CA TRP A 402 -8.52 -15.27 -14.83
C TRP A 402 -7.67 -16.37 -15.50
N PHE A 403 -6.45 -15.98 -15.93
CA PHE A 403 -5.17 -16.29 -15.26
C PHE A 403 -4.03 -15.88 -16.21
N LEU A 404 -3.27 -14.83 -15.88
CA LEU A 404 -1.95 -14.61 -16.46
C LEU A 404 -0.92 -14.68 -15.35
N ASP A 405 -0.59 -15.93 -15.04
CA ASP A 405 0.70 -16.33 -14.52
C ASP A 405 1.61 -16.55 -15.73
N ARG A 406 2.72 -15.78 -15.85
CA ARG A 406 4.05 -16.30 -16.22
C ARG A 406 5.11 -15.18 -16.30
N ASP A 407 5.97 -15.21 -15.30
CA ASP A 407 7.42 -15.00 -15.30
C ASP A 407 8.12 -14.72 -16.64
N MET A 408 8.92 -13.65 -16.62
CA MET A 408 10.15 -13.58 -17.41
C MET A 408 11.24 -12.84 -16.61
N VAL A 409 11.69 -13.45 -15.51
CA VAL A 409 12.95 -13.10 -14.85
C VAL A 409 14.03 -14.01 -15.45
N TYR A 410 15.09 -13.40 -15.98
CA TYR A 410 16.23 -14.10 -16.55
C TYR A 410 16.95 -14.90 -15.45
N ASN A 411 16.97 -16.23 -15.60
CA ASN A 411 17.78 -17.15 -14.81
C ASN A 411 19.28 -16.93 -15.09
N LEU A 412 20.03 -16.53 -14.07
CA LEU A 412 21.44 -16.87 -13.92
C LEU A 412 21.50 -18.05 -12.95
N SER A 413 21.70 -19.25 -13.48
CA SER A 413 21.90 -20.49 -12.74
C SER A 413 23.24 -20.46 -12.01
N PHE A 414 23.22 -20.52 -10.69
CA PHE A 414 24.30 -21.10 -9.90
C PHE A 414 23.74 -22.37 -9.27
N GLU A 415 24.37 -23.51 -9.60
CA GLU A 415 24.12 -24.78 -8.93
C GLU A 415 24.46 -24.63 -7.44
N ASN A 416 23.47 -24.87 -6.57
CA ASN A 416 23.69 -25.08 -5.14
C ASN A 416 23.38 -26.54 -4.83
N GLU A 417 24.41 -27.27 -4.42
CA GLU A 417 24.28 -28.51 -3.66
C GLU A 417 23.54 -28.24 -2.34
N GLU A 418 22.65 -29.15 -1.98
CA GLU A 418 21.92 -29.15 -0.72
C GLU A 418 22.87 -29.24 0.48
N ALA A 419 22.74 -28.32 1.42
CA ALA A 419 23.28 -28.48 2.77
C ALA A 419 22.22 -28.05 3.78
N HIS A 420 21.61 -29.05 4.42
CA HIS A 420 20.91 -28.93 5.69
C HIS A 420 21.84 -28.25 6.71
N PHE A 421 21.37 -27.18 7.37
CA PHE A 421 22.03 -26.68 8.58
C PHE A 421 21.06 -26.60 9.76
N VAL A 422 21.42 -27.41 10.76
CA VAL A 422 20.96 -27.35 12.15
C VAL A 422 21.75 -26.26 12.87
N ASN A 423 21.09 -25.57 13.80
CA ASN A 423 21.61 -24.53 14.68
C ASN A 423 23.00 -24.82 15.26
N GLY A 424 23.87 -23.81 15.27
CA GLY A 424 25.11 -23.79 16.03
C GLY A 424 25.92 -22.52 15.78
N GLU A 425 26.29 -21.84 16.86
CA GLU A 425 27.12 -20.64 16.93
C GLU A 425 28.37 -20.70 16.04
N PHE A 426 28.73 -19.60 15.37
CA PHE A 426 30.14 -19.20 15.27
C PHE A 426 30.29 -17.68 15.02
N VAL A 427 30.89 -17.04 16.01
CA VAL A 427 31.49 -15.71 15.94
C VAL A 427 32.77 -15.81 15.12
N GLY A 428 32.96 -14.89 14.18
CA GLY A 428 34.28 -14.57 13.61
C GLY A 428 34.47 -14.99 12.16
N GLU A 429 34.42 -13.99 11.27
CA GLU A 429 35.26 -13.77 10.08
C GLU A 429 34.47 -13.05 8.97
N PHE A 430 34.29 -11.74 9.14
CA PHE A 430 33.88 -10.82 8.06
C PHE A 430 34.72 -9.54 8.08
N SER A 431 36.01 -9.67 8.39
CA SER A 431 36.97 -8.55 8.46
C SER A 431 38.02 -8.53 7.35
N ALA A 432 37.93 -9.40 6.34
CA ALA A 432 38.98 -9.55 5.33
C ALA A 432 38.67 -8.99 3.93
N TRP A 433 37.50 -8.37 3.67
CA TRP A 433 37.14 -7.89 2.32
C TRP A 433 37.00 -6.37 2.16
N LEU A 434 37.46 -5.57 3.14
CA LEU A 434 37.45 -4.09 3.06
C LEU A 434 38.77 -3.41 3.45
N LYS A 435 39.92 -4.03 3.16
CA LYS A 435 41.22 -3.35 3.21
C LYS A 435 42.07 -3.69 1.98
N GLY A 436 41.88 -2.91 0.93
CA GLY A 436 42.69 -3.00 -0.28
C GLY A 436 42.68 -1.70 -1.07
N SER A 437 43.08 -0.59 -0.44
CA SER A 437 43.57 0.65 -1.11
C SER A 437 44.00 1.70 -0.06
N ASN A 438 45.28 1.70 0.35
CA ASN A 438 46.18 2.87 0.22
C ASN A 438 47.55 2.65 0.90
N VAL A 439 48.56 3.30 0.31
CA VAL A 439 49.97 3.49 0.72
C VAL A 439 50.85 2.25 0.51
N ARG A 440 51.85 2.26 -0.38
CA ARG A 440 52.86 3.28 -0.66
C ARG A 440 53.37 3.16 -2.09
#